data_AF-A0A4Q3WEA6-F1
#
_entry.id   AF-A0A4Q3WEA6-F1
#
_cell.length_a   1.000
_cell.length_b   1.000
_cell.length_c   1.000
_cell.angle_alpha   90.00
_cell.angle_beta   90.00
_cell.angle_gamma   90.00
#
_symmetry.space_group_name_H-M   'P 1'
#
loop_
_entity.id
_entity.type
_entity.pdbx_description
1 polymer ?
#
loop_
_entity_poly.entity_id
_entity_poly.type
_entity_poly.pdbx_seq_one_letter_code
_entity_poly.pdbx_strand_id
1 'polypeptide(L)'
;MSYPLKFSLSILTFIALLVVGFMYMMRGCLSKYDERSIQRRVLYFDNKQQKIIFSIVRFEKTTSYSRSGGFINKSVSTTFHIQNNDAGTGDKISEKEIKNHRDIKNHPVEIMGASGNFAWVFMNEPMVFDPFTLATIADLSTIEAKNPSLKGKFPAERQYYRFDDNDHNLYFTAKDGSAWMIDGKTFLATPKESVEDNIAQRVKQLEKMLKITYQEQDSLMENKLRKPSRLLSAKQIDMKTYQQLMNSFSQERQLLYRKRDSLQELKNNVEKTKRSDEDIQRRINSLHDNLHFSQVKVNADTAEGRWFGLYSKEEMEELYDRFSYQSAYNERARRQWFTSTYSASKFGEIIFSKDSVTASSEPGRFLNGGLLVNPETAKPLRLDDGSFLILYRNELGGEGRNLLSRVSKEGKLQWTFDSQLKDWEYYIFTGTQLFIVGRDNKELSGDDCNILWCLDLQNGHAEKYDFFKEKKLSGQLEKK
;
A
#
# COMPACT_ATOMS: atom_id res chain seq x y z
N MET A 1 76.94 -0.23 34.89
CA MET A 1 76.18 0.71 34.03
C MET A 1 75.09 -0.08 33.34
N SER A 2 73.89 -0.14 33.93
CA SER A 2 72.80 -0.99 33.45
C SER A 2 71.53 -0.17 33.34
N TYR A 3 71.58 0.86 32.50
CA TYR A 3 70.40 1.65 32.12
C TYR A 3 70.37 1.80 30.61
N PRO A 4 69.75 0.84 29.90
CA PRO A 4 69.02 1.25 28.69
C PRO A 4 67.64 0.59 28.53
N LEU A 5 67.30 -0.45 29.30
CA LEU A 5 66.07 -1.22 29.02
C LEU A 5 64.78 -0.50 29.44
N LYS A 6 64.82 0.33 30.49
CA LYS A 6 63.63 1.05 30.98
C LYS A 6 63.25 2.23 30.08
N PHE A 7 64.22 2.85 29.40
CA PHE A 7 63.97 4.02 28.55
C PHE A 7 63.36 3.63 27.21
N SER A 8 63.79 2.50 26.62
CA SER A 8 63.22 1.98 25.38
C SER A 8 61.77 1.52 25.55
N LEU A 9 61.42 0.90 26.69
CA LEU A 9 60.05 0.48 26.98
C LEU A 9 59.09 1.67 27.08
N SER A 10 59.48 2.74 27.79
CA SER A 10 58.66 3.95 27.93
C SER A 10 58.41 4.66 26.60
N ILE A 11 59.40 4.70 25.71
CA ILE A 11 59.24 5.27 24.35
C ILE A 11 58.29 4.42 23.51
N LEU A 12 58.42 3.10 23.54
CA LEU A 12 57.53 2.18 22.83
C LEU A 12 56.08 2.32 23.31
N THR A 13 55.86 2.40 24.62
CA THR A 13 54.53 2.62 25.19
C THR A 13 53.96 3.98 24.77
N PHE A 14 54.77 5.04 24.78
CA PHE A 14 54.33 6.37 24.35
C PHE A 14 53.93 6.40 22.87
N ILE A 15 54.74 5.81 21.99
CA ILE A 15 54.42 5.69 20.56
C ILE A 15 53.13 4.89 20.36
N ALA A 16 52.97 3.77 21.06
CA ALA A 16 51.75 2.97 20.98
C ALA A 16 50.50 3.76 21.41
N LEU A 17 50.59 4.52 22.51
CA LEU A 17 49.50 5.39 22.98
C LEU A 17 49.19 6.52 21.98
N LEU A 18 50.21 7.11 21.34
CA LEU A 18 50.03 8.16 20.34
C LEU A 18 49.35 7.61 19.09
N VAL A 19 49.76 6.44 18.60
CA VAL A 19 49.12 5.76 17.47
C VAL A 19 47.66 5.40 17.79
N VAL A 20 47.40 4.86 18.98
CA VAL A 20 46.03 4.57 19.45
C VAL A 20 45.20 5.85 19.54
N GLY A 21 45.75 6.92 20.14
CA GLY A 21 45.09 8.22 20.26
C GLY A 21 44.78 8.85 18.91
N PHE A 22 45.72 8.78 17.96
CA PHE A 22 45.52 9.24 16.58
C PHE A 22 44.43 8.42 15.87
N MET A 23 44.42 7.09 16.03
CA MET A 23 43.34 6.26 15.49
C MET A 23 41.96 6.61 16.08
N TYR A 24 41.88 6.90 17.38
CA TYR A 24 40.62 7.36 18.00
C TYR A 24 40.20 8.74 17.51
N MET A 25 41.14 9.68 17.35
CA MET A 25 40.87 11.01 16.80
C MET A 25 40.34 10.94 15.37
N MET A 26 41.01 10.16 14.51
CA MET A 26 40.56 9.92 13.12
C MET A 26 39.16 9.31 13.08
N ARG A 27 38.86 8.34 13.97
CA ARG A 27 37.52 7.75 14.08
C ARG A 27 36.47 8.77 14.51
N GLY A 28 36.77 9.62 15.49
CA GLY A 28 35.85 10.67 15.94
C GLY A 28 35.56 11.74 14.88
N CYS A 29 36.54 12.05 14.03
CA CYS A 29 36.32 12.96 12.90
C CYS A 29 35.43 12.34 11.82
N LEU A 30 35.56 11.02 11.57
CA LEU A 30 34.77 10.32 10.56
C LEU A 30 33.33 10.02 11.01
N SER A 31 33.10 9.79 12.31
CA SER A 31 31.77 9.45 12.83
C SER A 31 30.74 10.56 12.67
N LYS A 32 31.18 11.81 12.48
CA LYS A 32 30.29 12.93 12.13
C LYS A 32 29.58 12.72 10.77
N TYR A 33 30.15 11.89 9.90
CA TYR A 33 29.62 11.57 8.59
C TYR A 33 28.92 10.21 8.55
N ASP A 34 28.79 9.50 9.69
CA ASP A 34 28.02 8.27 9.75
C ASP A 34 26.55 8.58 9.42
N GLU A 35 25.96 7.79 8.53
CA GLU A 35 24.58 7.99 8.07
C GLU A 35 23.68 6.89 8.61
N ARG A 36 22.47 7.26 9.00
CA ARG A 36 21.40 6.34 9.37
C ARG A 36 20.17 6.69 8.56
N SER A 37 19.61 5.68 7.94
CA SER A 37 18.35 5.75 7.21
C SER A 37 17.44 4.60 7.60
N ILE A 38 16.15 4.77 7.33
CA ILE A 38 15.12 3.77 7.55
C ILE A 38 14.66 3.22 6.21
N GLN A 39 14.38 1.92 6.13
CA GLN A 39 13.70 1.35 4.98
C GLN A 39 12.27 1.90 4.91
N ARG A 40 11.82 2.18 3.69
CA ARG A 40 10.56 2.88 3.43
C ARG A 40 9.35 2.29 4.18
N ARG A 41 9.16 0.97 4.08
CA ARG A 41 8.04 0.27 4.74
C ARG A 41 8.35 0.07 6.22
N VAL A 42 7.40 0.39 7.08
CA VAL A 42 7.42 0.11 8.53
C VAL A 42 6.18 -0.71 8.90
N LEU A 43 6.13 -1.27 10.11
CA LEU A 43 4.97 -2.02 10.61
C LEU A 43 4.52 -1.45 11.95
N TYR A 44 3.21 -1.39 12.17
CA TYR A 44 2.62 -1.07 13.46
C TYR A 44 2.24 -2.37 14.19
N PHE A 45 2.62 -2.48 15.46
CA PHE A 45 2.21 -3.57 16.33
C PHE A 45 1.61 -3.02 17.63
N ASP A 46 0.57 -3.69 18.10
CA ASP A 46 -0.12 -3.38 19.35
C ASP A 46 -0.26 -4.66 20.16
N ASN A 47 0.51 -4.74 21.25
CA ASN A 47 0.17 -5.65 22.33
C ASN A 47 -0.42 -4.77 23.44
N LYS A 48 -1.38 -5.27 24.22
CA LYS A 48 -2.11 -4.46 25.23
C LYS A 48 -1.24 -3.64 26.20
N GLN A 49 0.06 -3.93 26.29
CA GLN A 49 1.03 -3.23 27.12
C GLN A 49 1.76 -2.12 26.36
N GLN A 50 2.00 -2.28 25.06
CA GLN A 50 2.83 -1.38 24.27
C GLN A 50 2.43 -1.36 22.79
N LYS A 51 2.42 -0.16 22.23
CA LYS A 51 2.25 0.10 20.80
C LYS A 51 3.59 0.52 20.21
N ILE A 52 4.03 -0.12 19.14
CA ILE A 52 5.35 0.12 18.54
C ILE A 52 5.29 0.25 17.03
N ILE A 53 6.30 0.94 16.49
CA ILE A 53 6.64 0.94 15.07
C ILE A 53 7.92 0.13 14.88
N PHE A 54 7.82 -0.97 14.14
CA PHE A 54 8.95 -1.81 13.76
C PHE A 54 9.52 -1.35 12.41
N SER A 55 10.84 -1.24 12.35
CA SER A 55 11.56 -0.73 11.19
C SER A 55 12.89 -1.44 10.94
N ILE A 56 13.39 -1.36 9.70
CA ILE A 56 14.77 -1.72 9.36
C ILE A 56 15.56 -0.42 9.20
N VAL A 57 16.63 -0.29 9.97
CA VAL A 57 17.56 0.84 9.91
C VAL A 57 18.81 0.41 9.18
N ARG A 58 19.18 1.16 8.14
CA ARG A 58 20.45 1.04 7.43
C ARG A 58 21.44 2.00 8.08
N PHE A 59 22.52 1.46 8.63
CA PHE A 59 23.61 2.24 9.21
C PHE A 59 24.82 2.19 8.29
N GLU A 60 25.28 3.36 7.85
CA GLU A 60 26.44 3.53 6.99
C GLU A 60 27.58 4.19 7.76
N LYS A 61 28.49 3.36 8.24
CA LYS A 61 29.68 3.82 8.94
C LYS A 61 30.74 4.29 7.97
N THR A 62 31.16 5.54 8.07
CA THR A 62 32.14 6.15 7.18
C THR A 62 33.53 5.57 7.45
N THR A 63 34.13 4.98 6.42
CA THR A 63 35.50 4.44 6.47
C THR A 63 36.51 5.40 5.85
N SER A 64 36.08 6.20 4.88
CA SER A 64 36.87 7.30 4.34
C SER A 64 35.97 8.43 3.84
N TYR A 65 36.49 9.66 3.93
CA TYR A 65 35.83 10.85 3.43
C TYR A 65 36.87 11.76 2.80
N SER A 66 36.63 12.21 1.58
CA SER A 66 37.45 13.22 0.92
C SER A 66 36.58 14.20 0.15
N ARG A 67 36.98 15.47 0.18
CA ARG A 67 36.34 16.53 -0.61
C ARG A 67 37.41 17.21 -1.44
N SER A 68 37.32 17.08 -2.77
CA SER A 68 38.28 17.67 -3.71
C SER A 68 37.54 18.18 -4.95
N GLY A 69 37.84 19.42 -5.37
CA GLY A 69 37.25 20.01 -6.58
C GLY A 69 35.72 20.14 -6.57
N GLY A 70 35.10 20.25 -5.39
CA GLY A 70 33.63 20.29 -5.25
C GLY A 70 32.96 18.91 -5.21
N PHE A 71 33.70 17.82 -5.47
CA PHE A 71 33.20 16.46 -5.33
C PHE A 71 33.43 15.93 -3.92
N ILE A 72 32.46 15.19 -3.40
CA ILE A 72 32.55 14.46 -2.13
C ILE A 72 32.62 12.98 -2.48
N ASN A 73 33.72 12.33 -2.08
CA ASN A 73 33.87 10.88 -2.16
C ASN A 73 33.82 10.31 -0.75
N LYS A 74 32.82 9.46 -0.51
CA LYS A 74 32.58 8.80 0.76
C LYS A 74 32.64 7.29 0.55
N SER A 75 33.45 6.58 1.34
CA SER A 75 33.38 5.12 1.44
C SER A 75 32.71 4.75 2.75
N VAL A 76 31.77 3.82 2.70
CA VAL A 76 30.98 3.39 3.85
C VAL A 76 31.01 1.88 4.02
N SER A 77 30.87 1.43 5.26
CA SER A 77 30.51 0.06 5.62
C SER A 77 29.07 0.07 6.07
N THR A 78 28.21 -0.67 5.37
CA THR A 78 26.78 -0.72 5.66
C THR A 78 26.43 -1.91 6.55
N THR A 79 25.67 -1.67 7.59
CA THR A 79 25.10 -2.66 8.51
C THR A 79 23.60 -2.44 8.62
N PHE A 80 22.83 -3.51 8.67
CA PHE A 80 21.37 -3.44 8.85
C PHE A 80 21.00 -3.79 10.28
N HIS A 81 20.16 -2.94 10.86
CA HIS A 81 19.58 -3.08 12.17
C HIS A 81 18.06 -3.21 12.04
N ILE A 82 17.43 -3.86 13.01
CA ILE A 82 16.01 -3.72 13.26
C ILE A 82 15.83 -2.84 14.50
N GLN A 83 14.83 -1.98 14.46
CA GLN A 83 14.55 -1.04 15.53
C GLN A 83 13.05 -0.99 15.78
N ASN A 84 12.67 -0.90 17.05
CA ASN A 84 11.32 -0.51 17.43
C ASN A 84 11.29 0.87 18.08
N ASN A 85 10.28 1.63 17.71
CA ASN A 85 10.00 2.97 18.21
C ASN A 85 8.65 2.96 18.92
N ASP A 86 8.49 3.78 19.95
CA ASP A 86 7.20 3.99 20.61
C ASP A 86 6.22 4.63 19.63
N ALA A 87 5.02 4.07 19.49
CA ALA A 87 4.04 4.57 18.53
C ALA A 87 3.36 5.89 18.97
N GLY A 88 3.44 6.27 20.24
CA GLY A 88 2.95 7.56 20.72
C GLY A 88 3.96 8.68 20.46
N THR A 89 5.22 8.45 20.81
CA THR A 89 6.25 9.50 20.82
C THR A 89 7.24 9.43 19.65
N GLY A 90 7.32 8.29 18.96
CA GLY A 90 8.35 7.99 17.97
C GLY A 90 9.72 7.66 18.58
N ASP A 91 9.87 7.64 19.91
CA ASP A 91 11.17 7.44 20.55
C ASP A 91 11.69 6.03 20.33
N LYS A 92 12.99 5.90 20.08
CA LYS A 92 13.66 4.59 19.97
C LYS A 92 13.56 3.86 21.32
N ILE A 93 12.97 2.67 21.31
CA ILE A 93 12.89 1.79 22.49
C ILE A 93 14.09 0.85 22.49
N SER A 94 14.29 0.11 21.40
CA SER A 94 15.38 -0.85 21.26
C SER A 94 15.82 -1.00 19.81
N GLU A 95 17.04 -1.50 19.65
CA GLU A 95 17.69 -1.70 18.35
C GLU A 95 18.57 -2.95 18.43
N LYS A 96 18.63 -3.70 17.32
CA LYS A 96 19.47 -4.89 17.20
C LYS A 96 20.11 -4.97 15.82
N GLU A 97 21.42 -5.17 15.79
CA GLU A 97 22.18 -5.48 14.57
C GLU A 97 21.81 -6.87 14.05
N ILE A 98 21.58 -6.97 12.73
CA ILE A 98 21.14 -8.22 12.09
C ILE A 98 22.21 -8.79 11.15
N LYS A 99 22.59 -8.07 10.10
CA LYS A 99 23.62 -8.51 9.14
C LYS A 99 24.42 -7.30 8.62
N ASN A 100 25.70 -7.54 8.33
CA ASN A 100 26.50 -6.61 7.54
C ASN A 100 26.11 -6.74 6.05
N HIS A 101 26.18 -5.64 5.29
CA HIS A 101 25.87 -5.65 3.87
C HIS A 101 26.71 -6.66 3.08
N ARG A 102 27.98 -6.89 3.46
CA ARG A 102 28.86 -7.88 2.80
C ARG A 102 28.34 -9.31 2.89
N ASP A 103 27.52 -9.62 3.89
CA ASP A 103 26.94 -10.94 4.10
C ASP A 103 25.61 -11.13 3.35
N ILE A 104 25.08 -10.06 2.75
CA ILE A 104 23.82 -10.04 2.01
C ILE A 104 24.14 -10.14 0.52
N LYS A 105 24.02 -11.35 -0.03
CA LYS A 105 24.31 -11.61 -1.45
C LYS A 105 23.16 -11.20 -2.37
N ASN A 106 21.93 -11.30 -1.88
CA ASN A 106 20.72 -11.02 -2.64
C ASN A 106 19.98 -9.83 -2.03
N HIS A 107 19.73 -8.83 -2.87
CA HIS A 107 18.96 -7.63 -2.57
C HIS A 107 17.54 -7.73 -3.15
N PRO A 108 16.57 -6.91 -2.66
CA PRO A 108 16.67 -5.88 -1.62
C PRO A 108 16.68 -6.42 -0.18
N VAL A 109 16.91 -5.51 0.78
CA VAL A 109 16.58 -5.72 2.20
C VAL A 109 15.30 -4.96 2.48
N GLU A 110 14.24 -5.64 2.89
CA GLU A 110 12.94 -4.99 3.07
C GLU A 110 12.04 -5.69 4.08
N ILE A 111 11.10 -4.92 4.63
CA ILE A 111 9.97 -5.45 5.37
C ILE A 111 8.96 -6.00 4.37
N MET A 112 8.60 -7.27 4.50
CA MET A 112 7.60 -7.90 3.64
C MET A 112 6.17 -7.68 4.16
N GLY A 113 5.94 -7.74 5.47
CA GLY A 113 4.62 -7.56 6.07
C GLY A 113 4.53 -8.05 7.51
N ALA A 114 3.32 -8.07 8.06
CA ALA A 114 3.05 -8.52 9.43
C ALA A 114 2.05 -9.67 9.45
N SER A 115 2.26 -10.65 10.33
CA SER A 115 1.28 -11.72 10.60
C SER A 115 1.15 -11.97 12.09
N GLY A 116 0.02 -11.55 12.68
CA GLY A 116 -0.15 -11.57 14.14
C GLY A 116 0.92 -10.72 14.83
N ASN A 117 1.71 -11.33 15.71
CA ASN A 117 2.79 -10.66 16.44
C ASN A 117 4.17 -10.85 15.78
N PHE A 118 4.22 -11.14 14.48
CA PHE A 118 5.46 -11.41 13.76
C PHE A 118 5.69 -10.40 12.65
N ALA A 119 6.91 -9.87 12.59
CA ALA A 119 7.40 -9.06 11.49
C ALA A 119 8.16 -9.95 10.49
N TRP A 120 7.68 -9.97 9.25
CA TRP A 120 8.32 -10.68 8.15
C TRP A 120 9.25 -9.73 7.40
N VAL A 121 10.50 -10.15 7.25
CA VAL A 121 11.58 -9.38 6.62
C VAL A 121 12.26 -10.25 5.58
N PHE A 122 12.60 -9.68 4.44
CA PHE A 122 13.49 -10.31 3.48
C PHE A 122 14.88 -9.70 3.59
N MET A 123 15.87 -10.53 3.90
CA MET A 123 17.27 -10.12 3.97
C MET A 123 18.16 -11.29 3.54
N ASN A 124 18.39 -11.40 2.23
CA ASN A 124 18.93 -12.58 1.53
C ASN A 124 18.00 -13.82 1.56
N GLU A 125 17.20 -13.96 2.60
CA GLU A 125 16.22 -15.02 2.82
C GLU A 125 15.03 -14.45 3.63
N PRO A 126 13.87 -15.13 3.64
CA PRO A 126 12.78 -14.77 4.53
C PRO A 126 13.17 -15.02 6.00
N MET A 127 12.99 -14.00 6.83
CA MET A 127 13.24 -14.01 8.26
C MET A 127 12.02 -13.48 9.01
N VAL A 128 11.80 -14.01 10.21
CA VAL A 128 10.67 -13.67 11.07
C VAL A 128 11.21 -13.17 12.40
N PHE A 129 10.75 -11.99 12.80
CA PHE A 129 11.15 -11.36 14.06
C PHE A 129 9.94 -11.15 14.97
N ASP A 130 10.17 -11.25 16.27
CA ASP A 130 9.29 -10.67 17.27
C ASP A 130 9.58 -9.16 17.30
N PRO A 131 8.59 -8.29 17.00
CA PRO A 131 8.80 -6.87 16.87
C PRO A 131 9.03 -6.18 18.22
N PHE A 132 8.62 -6.77 19.35
CA PHE A 132 8.78 -6.20 20.69
C PHE A 132 10.15 -6.53 21.28
N THR A 133 10.60 -7.77 21.10
CA THR A 133 11.90 -8.23 21.65
C THR A 133 13.05 -8.15 20.66
N LEU A 134 12.76 -7.94 19.37
CA LEU A 134 13.70 -8.00 18.25
C LEU A 134 14.41 -9.38 18.14
N ALA A 135 13.84 -10.42 18.78
CA ALA A 135 14.34 -11.78 18.68
C ALA A 135 14.00 -12.39 17.33
N THR A 136 14.92 -13.17 16.77
CA THR A 136 14.67 -13.96 15.56
C THR A 136 13.84 -15.17 15.95
N ILE A 137 12.62 -15.25 15.43
CA ILE A 137 11.67 -16.35 15.71
C ILE A 137 11.85 -17.48 14.71
N ALA A 138 12.07 -17.13 13.44
CA ALA A 138 12.36 -18.10 12.39
C ALA A 138 13.29 -17.48 11.35
N ASP A 139 14.25 -18.27 10.91
CA ASP A 139 15.03 -18.05 9.69
C ASP A 139 14.68 -19.15 8.68
N LEU A 140 15.36 -19.14 7.52
CA LEU A 140 15.12 -20.14 6.49
C LEU A 140 15.34 -21.57 7.00
N SER A 141 16.36 -21.79 7.83
CA SER A 141 16.66 -23.11 8.40
C SER A 141 15.54 -23.62 9.30
N THR A 142 14.94 -22.72 10.09
CA THR A 142 13.80 -23.00 10.96
C THR A 142 12.55 -23.30 10.16
N ILE A 143 12.31 -22.54 9.07
CA ILE A 143 11.18 -22.75 8.17
C ILE A 143 11.33 -24.10 7.43
N GLU A 144 12.52 -24.43 6.94
CA GLU A 144 12.80 -25.73 6.29
C GLU A 144 12.64 -26.90 7.26
N ALA A 145 13.07 -26.76 8.52
CA ALA A 145 12.92 -27.79 9.54
C ALA A 145 11.43 -28.12 9.80
N LYS A 146 10.54 -27.12 9.73
CA LYS A 146 9.09 -27.30 9.81
C LYS A 146 8.47 -27.88 8.54
N ASN A 147 9.15 -27.74 7.39
CA ASN A 147 8.64 -28.15 6.09
C ASN A 147 9.66 -29.02 5.32
N PRO A 148 9.87 -30.29 5.73
CA PRO A 148 10.93 -31.14 5.17
C PRO A 148 10.85 -31.34 3.65
N SER A 149 9.65 -31.29 3.06
CA SER A 149 9.41 -31.38 1.60
C SER A 149 10.00 -30.21 0.80
N LEU A 150 10.30 -29.09 1.47
CA LEU A 150 10.82 -27.86 0.88
C LEU A 150 12.33 -27.65 1.10
N LYS A 151 13.01 -28.59 1.77
CA LYS A 151 14.44 -28.48 2.07
C LYS A 151 15.26 -28.25 0.80
N GLY A 152 16.01 -27.14 0.75
CA GLY A 152 16.84 -26.73 -0.37
C GLY A 152 16.07 -26.12 -1.56
N LYS A 153 14.74 -26.08 -1.52
CA LYS A 153 13.88 -25.62 -2.62
C LYS A 153 13.55 -24.12 -2.57
N PHE A 154 13.89 -23.43 -1.49
CA PHE A 154 13.67 -22.00 -1.37
C PHE A 154 14.61 -21.21 -2.30
N PRO A 155 14.08 -20.32 -3.16
CA PRO A 155 14.90 -19.43 -3.98
C PRO A 155 15.61 -18.38 -3.14
N ALA A 156 16.72 -17.85 -3.65
CA ALA A 156 17.50 -16.84 -2.93
C ALA A 156 17.08 -15.41 -3.29
N GLU A 157 16.37 -15.24 -4.41
CA GLU A 157 15.98 -13.97 -4.99
C GLU A 157 14.61 -13.52 -4.46
N ARG A 158 14.51 -12.24 -4.09
CA ARG A 158 13.29 -11.64 -3.53
C ARG A 158 12.06 -11.79 -4.43
N GLN A 159 12.23 -11.70 -5.74
CA GLN A 159 11.15 -11.68 -6.73
C GLN A 159 10.22 -12.91 -6.69
N TYR A 160 10.70 -14.02 -6.13
CA TYR A 160 9.92 -15.25 -6.00
C TYR A 160 9.07 -15.32 -4.74
N TYR A 161 9.16 -14.31 -3.87
CA TYR A 161 8.37 -14.21 -2.66
C TYR A 161 7.30 -13.13 -2.80
N ARG A 162 6.17 -13.29 -2.13
CA ARG A 162 5.13 -12.27 -2.03
C ARG A 162 4.39 -12.46 -0.73
N PHE A 163 4.51 -11.50 0.17
CA PHE A 163 3.65 -11.46 1.34
C PHE A 163 2.32 -10.81 0.95
N ASP A 164 1.21 -11.40 1.38
CA ASP A 164 -0.12 -10.86 1.12
C ASP A 164 -0.67 -10.24 2.40
N ASP A 165 -0.87 -8.93 2.39
CA ASP A 165 -1.33 -8.19 3.55
C ASP A 165 -2.80 -8.47 3.92
N ASN A 166 -3.58 -9.07 3.01
CA ASN A 166 -4.99 -9.39 3.28
C ASN A 166 -5.15 -10.70 4.08
N ASP A 167 -4.39 -11.74 3.73
CA ASP A 167 -4.46 -13.04 4.40
C ASP A 167 -3.29 -13.29 5.36
N HIS A 168 -2.31 -12.38 5.38
CA HIS A 168 -1.12 -12.40 6.21
C HIS A 168 -0.23 -13.63 6.02
N ASN A 169 -0.18 -14.19 4.81
CA ASN A 169 0.64 -15.34 4.44
C ASN A 169 1.76 -14.98 3.47
N LEU A 170 2.83 -15.79 3.49
CA LEU A 170 3.94 -15.66 2.55
C LEU A 170 3.76 -16.65 1.41
N TYR A 171 3.56 -16.13 0.20
CA TYR A 171 3.54 -16.91 -1.02
C TYR A 171 4.93 -16.96 -1.64
N PHE A 172 5.31 -18.11 -2.20
CA PHE A 172 6.54 -18.17 -2.98
C PHE A 172 6.50 -19.24 -4.08
N THR A 173 7.35 -19.06 -5.09
CA THR A 173 7.63 -20.07 -6.12
C THR A 173 8.94 -20.77 -5.78
N ALA A 174 8.89 -22.08 -5.55
CA ALA A 174 10.06 -22.89 -5.26
C ALA A 174 10.99 -23.01 -6.49
N LYS A 175 12.24 -23.42 -6.27
CA LYS A 175 13.24 -23.63 -7.35
C LYS A 175 12.82 -24.65 -8.41
N ASP A 176 11.92 -25.56 -8.09
CA ASP A 176 11.35 -26.54 -9.03
C ASP A 176 10.13 -26.00 -9.79
N GLY A 177 9.77 -24.72 -9.58
CA GLY A 177 8.64 -24.04 -10.21
C GLY A 177 7.30 -24.24 -9.51
N SER A 178 7.23 -25.05 -8.45
CA SER A 178 5.99 -25.26 -7.69
C SER A 178 5.64 -24.04 -6.84
N ALA A 179 4.34 -23.71 -6.76
CA ALA A 179 3.85 -22.58 -5.96
C ALA A 179 3.42 -23.05 -4.56
N TRP A 180 3.80 -22.28 -3.55
CA TRP A 180 3.53 -22.60 -2.14
C TRP A 180 3.01 -21.38 -1.39
N MET A 181 2.27 -21.65 -0.33
CA MET A 181 1.84 -20.69 0.66
C MET A 181 2.38 -21.13 2.01
N ILE A 182 3.05 -20.23 2.73
CA ILE A 182 3.47 -20.42 4.12
C ILE A 182 2.52 -19.63 4.99
N ASP A 183 1.87 -20.31 5.93
CA ASP A 183 1.06 -19.67 6.95
C ASP A 183 1.92 -18.73 7.80
N GLY A 184 1.53 -17.46 7.86
CA GLY A 184 2.36 -16.41 8.45
C GLY A 184 2.59 -16.51 9.95
N LYS A 185 1.86 -17.39 10.67
CA LYS A 185 1.94 -17.56 12.13
C LYS A 185 2.56 -18.89 12.53
N THR A 186 2.21 -19.97 11.85
CA THR A 186 2.64 -21.34 12.15
C THR A 186 3.92 -21.73 11.40
N PHE A 187 4.18 -21.04 10.27
CA PHE A 187 5.27 -21.29 9.34
C PHE A 187 5.15 -22.63 8.61
N LEU A 188 3.95 -23.22 8.57
CA LEU A 188 3.68 -24.43 7.80
C LEU A 188 3.33 -24.07 6.35
N ALA A 189 3.91 -24.82 5.42
CA ALA A 189 3.75 -24.62 4.00
C ALA A 189 2.70 -25.59 3.44
N THR A 190 1.80 -25.08 2.62
CA THR A 190 0.85 -25.87 1.83
C THR A 190 1.06 -25.58 0.35
N PRO A 191 0.96 -26.59 -0.53
CA PRO A 191 0.95 -26.36 -1.96
C PRO A 191 -0.17 -25.39 -2.31
N LYS A 192 0.15 -24.34 -3.07
CA LYS A 192 -0.88 -23.47 -3.63
C LYS A 192 -1.36 -24.15 -4.91
N GLU A 193 -2.47 -24.88 -4.83
CA GLU A 193 -3.19 -25.24 -6.04
C GLU A 193 -3.54 -23.97 -6.80
N SER A 194 -3.47 -23.99 -8.13
CA SER A 194 -3.90 -22.87 -8.95
C SER A 194 -5.38 -22.65 -8.70
N VAL A 195 -5.71 -21.77 -7.74
CA VAL A 195 -7.05 -21.24 -7.60
C VAL A 195 -7.23 -20.36 -8.83
N GLU A 196 -7.70 -20.95 -9.93
CA GLU A 196 -8.42 -20.16 -10.93
C GLU A 196 -9.47 -19.39 -10.13
N ASP A 197 -9.42 -18.06 -10.17
CA ASP A 197 -10.34 -17.17 -9.46
C ASP A 197 -11.74 -17.77 -9.46
N ASN A 198 -12.36 -17.95 -8.30
CA ASN A 198 -13.75 -18.40 -8.17
C ASN A 198 -14.67 -17.57 -9.11
N ILE A 199 -14.34 -16.29 -9.28
CA ILE A 199 -14.96 -15.36 -10.23
C ILE A 199 -14.75 -15.82 -11.70
N ALA A 200 -13.54 -16.17 -12.11
CA ALA A 200 -13.24 -16.67 -13.44
C ALA A 200 -13.97 -18.00 -13.75
N GLN A 201 -14.03 -18.90 -12.76
CA GLN A 201 -14.81 -20.14 -12.88
C GLN A 201 -16.30 -19.84 -13.06
N ARG A 202 -16.84 -18.88 -12.31
CA ARG A 202 -18.23 -18.45 -12.41
C ARG A 202 -18.55 -17.81 -13.76
N VAL A 203 -17.65 -16.97 -14.30
CA VAL A 203 -17.77 -16.43 -15.67
C VAL A 203 -17.82 -17.57 -16.69
N LYS A 204 -16.91 -18.54 -16.60
CA LYS A 204 -16.87 -19.72 -17.49
C LYS A 204 -18.13 -20.57 -17.41
N GLN A 205 -18.71 -20.73 -16.21
CA GLN A 205 -19.99 -21.42 -16.03
C GLN A 205 -21.15 -20.66 -16.71
N LEU A 206 -21.21 -19.33 -16.56
CA LEU A 206 -22.23 -18.49 -17.19
C LEU A 206 -22.11 -18.52 -18.73
N GLU A 207 -20.89 -18.50 -19.26
CA GLU A 207 -20.64 -18.67 -20.69
C GLU A 207 -21.14 -20.01 -21.22
N LYS A 208 -20.94 -21.08 -20.45
CA LYS A 208 -21.47 -22.41 -20.80
C LYS A 208 -23.01 -22.41 -20.81
N MET A 209 -23.66 -21.79 -19.83
CA MET A 209 -25.12 -21.67 -19.79
C MET A 209 -25.68 -20.81 -20.93
N LEU A 210 -25.01 -19.73 -21.28
CA LEU A 210 -25.36 -18.89 -22.44
C LEU A 210 -25.25 -19.69 -23.74
N LYS A 211 -24.16 -20.45 -23.93
CA LYS A 211 -23.98 -21.33 -25.09
C LYS A 211 -25.10 -22.35 -25.23
N ILE A 212 -25.49 -22.99 -24.13
CA ILE A 212 -26.63 -23.94 -24.11
C ILE A 212 -27.92 -23.20 -24.48
N THR A 213 -28.16 -22.01 -23.94
CA THR A 213 -29.36 -21.22 -24.24
C THR A 213 -29.43 -20.81 -25.72
N TYR A 214 -28.30 -20.46 -26.35
CA TYR A 214 -28.26 -20.23 -27.80
C TYR A 214 -28.60 -21.49 -28.61
N GLN A 215 -28.08 -22.65 -28.21
CA GLN A 215 -28.42 -23.93 -28.84
C GLN A 215 -29.92 -24.28 -28.68
N GLU A 216 -30.51 -23.99 -27.52
CA GLU A 216 -31.96 -24.12 -27.28
C GLU A 216 -32.77 -23.20 -28.21
N GLN A 217 -32.33 -21.96 -28.41
CA GLN A 217 -32.97 -21.02 -29.34
C GLN A 217 -32.90 -21.51 -30.80
N ASP A 218 -31.75 -21.98 -31.25
CA ASP A 218 -31.57 -22.52 -32.61
C ASP A 218 -32.43 -23.77 -32.83
N SER A 219 -32.47 -24.68 -31.84
CA SER A 219 -33.33 -25.86 -31.87
C SER A 219 -34.81 -25.50 -31.91
N LEU A 220 -35.23 -24.49 -31.14
CA LEU A 220 -36.60 -23.98 -31.15
C LEU A 220 -36.97 -23.41 -32.53
N MET A 221 -36.09 -22.64 -33.15
CA MET A 221 -36.27 -22.08 -34.49
C MET A 221 -36.40 -23.18 -35.55
N GLU A 222 -35.56 -24.21 -35.52
CA GLU A 222 -35.62 -25.30 -36.48
C GLU A 222 -36.90 -26.14 -36.29
N ASN A 223 -37.20 -26.53 -35.05
CA ASN A 223 -38.26 -27.49 -34.76
C ASN A 223 -39.68 -26.89 -34.75
N LYS A 224 -39.84 -25.64 -34.31
CA LYS A 224 -41.17 -25.03 -34.11
C LYS A 224 -41.51 -23.88 -35.06
N LEU A 225 -40.56 -23.38 -35.84
CA LEU A 225 -40.81 -22.39 -36.89
C LEU A 225 -40.56 -22.98 -38.29
N ARG A 226 -39.34 -23.43 -38.57
CA ARG A 226 -38.93 -23.84 -39.93
C ARG A 226 -39.57 -25.16 -40.37
N LYS A 227 -39.54 -26.21 -39.54
CA LYS A 227 -40.20 -27.50 -39.84
C LYS A 227 -41.70 -27.33 -40.07
N PRO A 228 -42.50 -26.73 -39.16
CA PRO A 228 -43.94 -26.57 -39.36
C PRO A 228 -44.28 -25.73 -40.60
N SER A 229 -43.50 -24.70 -40.91
CA SER A 229 -43.67 -23.92 -42.14
C SER A 229 -43.52 -24.78 -43.40
N ARG A 230 -42.50 -25.65 -43.45
CA ARG A 230 -42.33 -26.64 -44.54
C ARG A 230 -43.50 -27.62 -44.60
N LEU A 231 -43.95 -28.16 -43.46
CA LEU A 231 -45.07 -29.10 -43.40
C LEU A 231 -46.38 -28.46 -43.90
N LEU A 232 -46.63 -27.19 -43.55
CA LEU A 232 -47.79 -26.43 -44.04
C LEU A 232 -47.71 -26.23 -45.56
N SER A 233 -46.54 -25.87 -46.08
CA SER A 233 -46.32 -25.70 -47.53
C SER A 233 -46.52 -27.00 -48.32
N ALA A 234 -46.17 -28.14 -47.70
CA ALA A 234 -46.40 -29.48 -48.23
C ALA A 234 -47.84 -29.99 -48.00
N LYS A 235 -48.73 -29.18 -47.40
CA LYS A 235 -50.11 -29.52 -47.02
C LYS A 235 -50.23 -30.73 -46.07
N GLN A 236 -49.18 -31.02 -45.30
CA GLN A 236 -49.14 -32.13 -44.35
C GLN A 236 -49.76 -31.77 -42.99
N ILE A 237 -49.92 -30.48 -42.70
CA ILE A 237 -50.65 -29.96 -41.54
C ILE A 237 -51.63 -28.88 -41.99
N ASP A 238 -52.71 -28.68 -41.23
CA ASP A 238 -53.69 -27.62 -41.50
C ASP A 238 -53.27 -26.27 -40.88
N MET A 239 -53.93 -25.20 -41.32
CA MET A 239 -53.62 -23.84 -40.87
C MET A 239 -53.86 -23.64 -39.37
N LYS A 240 -54.87 -24.33 -38.81
CA LYS A 240 -55.21 -24.24 -37.39
C LYS A 240 -54.12 -24.85 -36.50
N THR A 241 -53.60 -26.03 -36.87
CA THR A 241 -52.48 -26.68 -36.18
C THR A 241 -51.21 -25.83 -36.28
N TYR A 242 -50.95 -25.23 -37.45
CA TYR A 242 -49.82 -24.30 -37.62
C TYR A 242 -49.92 -23.08 -36.69
N GLN A 243 -51.10 -22.45 -36.58
CA GLN A 243 -51.30 -21.31 -35.68
C GLN A 243 -51.08 -21.67 -34.20
N GLN A 244 -51.54 -22.85 -33.77
CA GLN A 244 -51.29 -23.33 -32.40
C GLN A 244 -49.79 -23.53 -32.12
N LEU A 245 -49.06 -24.14 -33.05
CA LEU A 245 -47.61 -24.29 -32.97
C LEU A 245 -46.92 -22.93 -32.92
N MET A 246 -47.40 -21.94 -33.69
CA MET A 246 -46.82 -20.61 -33.67
C MET A 246 -47.05 -19.85 -32.36
N ASN A 247 -48.19 -20.04 -31.72
CA ASN A 247 -48.46 -19.47 -30.40
C ASN A 247 -47.54 -20.07 -29.33
N SER A 248 -47.36 -21.40 -29.32
CA SER A 248 -46.40 -22.09 -28.43
C SER A 248 -44.95 -21.63 -28.69
N PHE A 249 -44.56 -21.51 -29.97
CA PHE A 249 -43.24 -21.00 -30.34
C PHE A 249 -43.00 -19.59 -29.78
N SER A 250 -43.97 -18.67 -29.91
CA SER A 250 -43.84 -17.30 -29.43
C SER A 250 -43.59 -17.25 -27.91
N GLN A 251 -44.33 -18.07 -27.14
CA GLN A 251 -44.19 -18.15 -25.69
C GLN A 251 -42.83 -18.71 -25.27
N GLU A 252 -42.41 -19.84 -25.85
CA GLU A 252 -41.11 -20.47 -25.56
C GLU A 252 -39.94 -19.58 -25.98
N ARG A 253 -40.08 -18.88 -27.11
CA ARG A 253 -39.13 -17.89 -27.55
C ARG A 253 -38.99 -16.78 -26.51
N GLN A 254 -40.09 -16.19 -26.04
CA GLN A 254 -40.01 -15.14 -25.01
C GLN A 254 -39.31 -15.64 -23.74
N LEU A 255 -39.57 -16.86 -23.29
CA LEU A 255 -38.90 -17.44 -22.12
C LEU A 255 -37.40 -17.61 -22.33
N LEU A 256 -36.96 -18.12 -23.48
CA LEU A 256 -35.54 -18.28 -23.79
C LEU A 256 -34.82 -16.93 -23.93
N TYR A 257 -35.48 -15.91 -24.49
CA TYR A 257 -34.91 -14.56 -24.56
C TYR A 257 -34.74 -13.96 -23.16
N ARG A 258 -35.77 -14.06 -22.28
CA ARG A 258 -35.65 -13.61 -20.88
C ARG A 258 -34.54 -14.34 -20.12
N LYS A 259 -34.42 -15.66 -20.28
CA LYS A 259 -33.35 -16.47 -19.69
C LYS A 259 -31.98 -16.01 -20.16
N ARG A 260 -31.81 -15.78 -21.46
CA ARG A 260 -30.56 -15.27 -22.05
C ARG A 260 -30.21 -13.89 -21.50
N ASP A 261 -31.16 -12.96 -21.51
CA ASP A 261 -30.92 -11.58 -21.09
C ASP A 261 -30.54 -11.53 -19.60
N SER A 262 -31.20 -12.34 -18.76
CA SER A 262 -30.84 -12.50 -17.34
C SER A 262 -29.44 -13.11 -17.13
N LEU A 263 -29.08 -14.15 -17.90
CA LEU A 263 -27.73 -14.73 -17.84
C LEU A 263 -26.66 -13.76 -18.31
N GLN A 264 -26.95 -12.96 -19.34
CA GLN A 264 -26.04 -11.95 -19.86
C GLN A 264 -25.84 -10.81 -18.85
N GLU A 265 -26.90 -10.35 -18.21
CA GLU A 265 -26.84 -9.36 -17.14
C GLU A 265 -26.00 -9.88 -15.96
N LEU A 266 -26.23 -11.11 -15.53
CA LEU A 266 -25.45 -11.74 -14.47
C LEU A 266 -23.96 -11.85 -14.84
N LYS A 267 -23.65 -12.25 -16.08
CA LYS A 267 -22.27 -12.30 -16.59
C LYS A 267 -21.61 -10.92 -16.54
N ASN A 268 -22.28 -9.90 -17.07
CA ASN A 268 -21.78 -8.53 -17.09
C ASN A 268 -21.51 -7.99 -15.68
N ASN A 269 -22.40 -8.30 -14.72
CA ASN A 269 -22.23 -7.90 -13.33
C ASN A 269 -21.01 -8.57 -12.68
N VAL A 270 -20.83 -9.88 -12.87
CA VAL A 270 -19.67 -10.62 -12.35
C VAL A 270 -18.36 -10.10 -12.95
N GLU A 271 -18.32 -9.87 -14.26
CA GLU A 271 -17.13 -9.29 -14.91
C GLU A 271 -16.83 -7.88 -14.42
N LYS A 272 -17.86 -7.05 -14.20
CA LYS A 272 -17.70 -5.70 -13.66
C LYS A 272 -17.10 -5.71 -12.26
N THR A 273 -17.59 -6.61 -11.39
CA THR A 273 -16.99 -6.81 -10.05
C THR A 273 -15.53 -7.22 -10.17
N LYS A 274 -15.21 -8.19 -11.04
CA LYS A 274 -13.82 -8.62 -11.25
C LYS A 274 -12.90 -7.46 -11.65
N ARG A 275 -13.30 -6.68 -12.64
CA ARG A 275 -12.50 -5.53 -13.12
C ARG A 275 -12.34 -4.48 -12.01
N SER A 276 -13.39 -4.23 -11.23
CA SER A 276 -13.31 -3.32 -10.08
C SER A 276 -12.33 -3.81 -9.03
N ASP A 277 -12.32 -5.10 -8.72
CA ASP A 277 -11.39 -5.69 -7.75
C ASP A 277 -9.95 -5.65 -8.27
N GLU A 278 -9.73 -5.97 -9.54
CA GLU A 278 -8.44 -5.84 -10.22
C GLU A 278 -7.93 -4.38 -10.23
N ASP A 279 -8.81 -3.41 -10.48
CA ASP A 279 -8.48 -1.97 -10.45
C ASP A 279 -8.08 -1.51 -9.04
N ILE A 280 -8.83 -1.93 -8.02
CA ILE A 280 -8.52 -1.64 -6.61
C ILE A 280 -7.17 -2.27 -6.25
N GLN A 281 -6.93 -3.54 -6.60
CA GLN A 281 -5.67 -4.20 -6.27
C GLN A 281 -4.47 -3.55 -6.97
N ARG A 282 -4.61 -3.18 -8.25
CA ARG A 282 -3.58 -2.42 -8.97
C ARG A 282 -3.26 -1.10 -8.27
N ARG A 283 -4.30 -0.42 -7.77
CA ARG A 283 -4.13 0.83 -7.04
C ARG A 283 -3.45 0.62 -5.69
N ILE A 284 -3.86 -0.38 -4.91
CA ILE A 284 -3.20 -0.78 -3.66
C ILE A 284 -1.71 -1.04 -3.92
N ASN A 285 -1.38 -1.89 -4.90
CA ASN A 285 0.01 -2.19 -5.24
C ASN A 285 0.80 -0.92 -5.59
N SER A 286 0.21 0.01 -6.36
CA SER A 286 0.88 1.29 -6.67
C SER A 286 1.17 2.15 -5.43
N LEU A 287 0.31 2.09 -4.41
CA LEU A 287 0.49 2.80 -3.14
C LEU A 287 1.58 2.14 -2.26
N HIS A 288 1.91 0.88 -2.46
CA HIS A 288 3.04 0.23 -1.78
C HIS A 288 4.36 0.44 -2.54
N ASP A 289 4.35 0.36 -3.87
CA ASP A 289 5.57 0.31 -4.69
C ASP A 289 6.22 1.67 -4.91
N ASN A 290 5.46 2.74 -5.13
CA ASN A 290 6.03 4.09 -5.29
C ASN A 290 4.98 5.17 -5.01
N LEU A 291 5.12 5.86 -3.87
CA LEU A 291 4.11 6.80 -3.38
C LEU A 291 4.34 8.18 -3.99
N HIS A 292 3.59 8.49 -5.04
CA HIS A 292 3.52 9.86 -5.56
C HIS A 292 2.34 10.63 -4.92
N PHE A 293 2.53 11.94 -4.73
CA PHE A 293 1.51 12.82 -4.13
C PHE A 293 0.14 12.77 -4.81
N SER A 294 0.09 12.55 -6.13
CA SER A 294 -1.17 12.43 -6.87
C SER A 294 -1.90 11.10 -6.63
N GLN A 295 -1.19 10.05 -6.23
CA GLN A 295 -1.74 8.70 -6.01
C GLN A 295 -2.34 8.54 -4.61
N VAL A 296 -1.75 9.21 -3.61
CA VAL A 296 -2.17 9.15 -2.20
C VAL A 296 -3.46 9.90 -1.89
N LYS A 297 -4.07 10.53 -2.88
CA LYS A 297 -5.30 11.29 -2.69
C LYS A 297 -6.33 10.97 -3.76
N VAL A 298 -7.60 11.23 -3.45
CA VAL A 298 -8.71 11.31 -4.43
C VAL A 298 -9.54 12.54 -4.14
N ASN A 299 -10.42 12.91 -5.05
CA ASN A 299 -11.20 14.14 -4.89
C ASN A 299 -12.65 13.91 -4.46
N ALA A 300 -13.09 12.66 -4.29
CA ALA A 300 -14.44 12.38 -3.82
C ALA A 300 -14.55 11.08 -3.03
N ASP A 301 -15.62 11.02 -2.23
CA ASP A 301 -16.02 9.85 -1.47
C ASP A 301 -17.55 9.76 -1.33
N THR A 302 -18.05 8.59 -0.94
CA THR A 302 -19.48 8.37 -0.68
C THR A 302 -19.68 7.67 0.66
N ALA A 303 -20.45 8.27 1.56
CA ALA A 303 -20.72 7.74 2.89
C ALA A 303 -22.10 8.14 3.37
N GLU A 304 -22.79 7.26 4.10
CA GLU A 304 -24.04 7.62 4.82
C GLU A 304 -25.10 8.27 3.90
N GLY A 305 -25.23 7.80 2.65
CA GLY A 305 -26.16 8.36 1.66
C GLY A 305 -25.78 9.73 1.08
N ARG A 306 -24.59 10.24 1.42
CA ARG A 306 -24.05 11.52 0.94
C ARG A 306 -22.80 11.31 0.10
N TRP A 307 -22.67 12.15 -0.90
CA TRP A 307 -21.46 12.33 -1.70
C TRP A 307 -20.66 13.50 -1.11
N PHE A 308 -19.35 13.32 -1.02
CA PHE A 308 -18.41 14.32 -0.56
C PHE A 308 -17.40 14.57 -1.67
N GLY A 309 -17.17 15.84 -2.00
CA GLY A 309 -16.28 16.25 -3.07
C GLY A 309 -15.33 17.34 -2.62
N LEU A 310 -14.10 17.30 -3.12
CA LEU A 310 -13.09 18.33 -2.95
C LEU A 310 -12.65 18.80 -4.33
N TYR A 311 -13.21 19.91 -4.80
CA TYR A 311 -13.01 20.41 -6.16
C TYR A 311 -12.84 21.94 -6.15
N SER A 312 -12.28 22.52 -7.21
CA SER A 312 -12.48 23.94 -7.51
C SER A 312 -13.89 24.16 -8.07
N LYS A 313 -14.30 25.43 -8.23
CA LYS A 313 -15.61 25.72 -8.85
C LYS A 313 -15.65 25.27 -10.30
N GLU A 314 -14.57 25.52 -11.03
CA GLU A 314 -14.39 25.15 -12.44
C GLU A 314 -14.40 23.62 -12.59
N GLU A 315 -13.64 22.90 -11.76
CA GLU A 315 -13.64 21.43 -11.75
C GLU A 315 -15.04 20.85 -11.45
N MET A 316 -15.81 21.50 -10.57
CA MET A 316 -17.17 21.07 -10.20
C MET A 316 -18.18 21.24 -11.35
N GLU A 317 -18.03 22.28 -12.16
CA GLU A 317 -18.87 22.54 -13.33
C GLU A 317 -18.65 21.47 -14.42
N GLU A 318 -17.39 21.09 -14.65
CA GLU A 318 -16.98 20.08 -15.65
C GLU A 318 -17.22 18.63 -15.21
N LEU A 319 -17.35 18.37 -13.90
CA LEU A 319 -17.46 17.01 -13.35
C LEU A 319 -18.71 16.28 -13.88
N TYR A 320 -18.61 15.03 -14.31
CA TYR A 320 -19.80 14.24 -14.63
C TYR A 320 -20.54 13.77 -13.37
N ASP A 321 -21.85 13.58 -13.44
CA ASP A 321 -22.68 13.14 -12.31
C ASP A 321 -22.35 11.72 -11.82
N ARG A 322 -21.63 10.93 -12.63
CA ARG A 322 -21.17 9.59 -12.27
C ARG A 322 -19.95 9.66 -11.37
N PHE A 323 -20.06 9.02 -10.21
CA PHE A 323 -18.99 8.96 -9.23
C PHE A 323 -17.89 8.00 -9.65
N SER A 324 -16.64 8.42 -9.42
CA SER A 324 -15.46 7.57 -9.50
C SER A 324 -14.38 8.04 -8.52
N TYR A 325 -13.56 7.12 -8.03
CA TYR A 325 -12.43 7.42 -7.15
C TYR A 325 -11.23 7.95 -7.95
N GLN A 326 -11.37 9.13 -8.56
CA GLN A 326 -10.33 9.77 -9.35
C GLN A 326 -9.72 10.99 -8.66
N SER A 327 -8.44 11.21 -8.94
CA SER A 327 -7.73 12.45 -8.58
C SER A 327 -7.99 13.51 -9.65
N ALA A 328 -8.27 14.72 -9.22
CA ALA A 328 -8.33 15.87 -10.11
C ALA A 328 -6.91 16.37 -10.44
N TYR A 329 -6.66 16.66 -11.71
CA TYR A 329 -5.30 16.86 -12.24
C TYR A 329 -4.79 18.30 -12.18
N ASN A 330 -5.64 19.29 -11.87
CA ASN A 330 -5.21 20.68 -11.84
C ASN A 330 -4.42 21.01 -10.58
N GLU A 331 -3.09 21.07 -10.68
CA GLU A 331 -2.20 21.37 -9.55
C GLU A 331 -2.35 22.81 -9.03
N ARG A 332 -2.86 23.73 -9.87
CA ARG A 332 -3.10 25.14 -9.51
C ARG A 332 -4.42 25.36 -8.81
N ALA A 333 -5.31 24.36 -8.83
CA ALA A 333 -6.62 24.46 -8.22
C ALA A 333 -6.51 24.58 -6.69
N ARG A 334 -7.19 25.60 -6.15
CA ARG A 334 -7.51 25.67 -4.73
C ARG A 334 -8.89 25.09 -4.54
N ARG A 335 -8.93 23.88 -3.98
CA ARG A 335 -10.15 23.09 -3.87
C ARG A 335 -10.86 23.38 -2.56
N GLN A 336 -12.17 23.26 -2.57
CA GLN A 336 -13.05 23.48 -1.43
C GLN A 336 -14.01 22.30 -1.27
N TRP A 337 -14.59 22.19 -0.08
CA TRP A 337 -15.49 21.11 0.29
C TRP A 337 -16.89 21.28 -0.32
N PHE A 338 -17.41 20.20 -0.90
CA PHE A 338 -18.76 20.09 -1.43
C PHE A 338 -19.44 18.85 -0.88
N THR A 339 -20.76 18.92 -0.69
CA THR A 339 -21.59 17.75 -0.38
C THR A 339 -22.82 17.70 -1.26
N SER A 340 -23.31 16.49 -1.52
CA SER A 340 -24.53 16.25 -2.29
C SER A 340 -25.19 14.93 -1.84
N THR A 341 -26.40 14.68 -2.29
CA THR A 341 -27.02 13.35 -2.20
C THR A 341 -26.58 12.47 -3.36
N TYR A 342 -26.57 11.15 -3.18
CA TYR A 342 -26.35 10.21 -4.28
C TYR A 342 -27.39 9.11 -4.33
N SER A 343 -27.51 8.48 -5.51
CA SER A 343 -28.35 7.31 -5.74
C SER A 343 -27.59 6.27 -6.55
N ALA A 344 -28.01 5.01 -6.44
CA ALA A 344 -27.52 3.95 -7.31
C ALA A 344 -28.35 3.90 -8.59
N SER A 345 -27.69 3.88 -9.75
CA SER A 345 -28.32 3.63 -11.03
C SER A 345 -28.84 2.19 -11.11
N LYS A 346 -29.65 1.90 -12.14
CA LYS A 346 -30.10 0.52 -12.45
C LYS A 346 -28.94 -0.47 -12.62
N PHE A 347 -27.73 0.03 -12.93
CA PHE A 347 -26.52 -0.76 -13.13
C PHE A 347 -25.56 -0.70 -11.92
N GLY A 348 -26.06 -0.25 -10.76
CA GLY A 348 -25.29 -0.13 -9.52
C GLY A 348 -24.22 0.97 -9.54
N GLU A 349 -24.23 1.87 -10.53
CA GLU A 349 -23.30 3.01 -10.56
C GLU A 349 -23.78 4.09 -9.61
N ILE A 350 -22.86 4.70 -8.87
CA ILE A 350 -23.21 5.81 -7.99
C ILE A 350 -23.32 7.09 -8.83
N ILE A 351 -24.45 7.76 -8.72
CA ILE A 351 -24.75 9.04 -9.38
C ILE A 351 -25.08 10.06 -8.29
N PHE A 352 -24.34 11.16 -8.22
CA PHE A 352 -24.63 12.26 -7.30
C PHE A 352 -25.50 13.33 -7.98
N SER A 353 -26.31 14.03 -7.21
CA SER A 353 -27.21 15.05 -7.75
C SER A 353 -26.52 16.42 -7.77
N LYS A 354 -26.13 16.89 -8.96
CA LYS A 354 -25.52 18.22 -9.16
C LYS A 354 -26.38 19.35 -8.60
N ASP A 355 -27.70 19.27 -8.79
CA ASP A 355 -28.64 20.30 -8.35
C ASP A 355 -28.71 20.43 -6.82
N SER A 356 -28.33 19.38 -6.09
CA SER A 356 -28.28 19.37 -4.62
C SER A 356 -26.88 19.64 -4.05
N VAL A 357 -25.91 20.01 -4.88
CA VAL A 357 -24.54 20.29 -4.45
C VAL A 357 -24.51 21.56 -3.59
N THR A 358 -23.93 21.42 -2.40
CA THR A 358 -23.74 22.50 -1.44
C THR A 358 -22.26 22.64 -1.14
N ALA A 359 -21.72 23.85 -1.27
CA ALA A 359 -20.37 24.17 -0.81
C ALA A 359 -20.38 24.44 0.71
N SER A 360 -19.29 24.09 1.39
CA SER A 360 -19.11 24.47 2.80
C SER A 360 -19.15 26.00 2.97
N SER A 361 -19.78 26.46 4.06
CA SER A 361 -19.84 27.87 4.45
C SER A 361 -18.51 28.42 4.99
N GLU A 362 -17.64 27.53 5.49
CA GLU A 362 -16.27 27.85 5.92
C GLU A 362 -15.28 27.05 5.06
N PRO A 363 -15.18 27.33 3.74
CA PRO A 363 -14.43 26.47 2.84
C PRO A 363 -12.93 26.66 3.11
N GLY A 364 -12.34 25.70 3.83
CA GLY A 364 -10.90 25.49 3.75
C GLY A 364 -10.49 25.42 2.28
N ARG A 365 -9.42 26.12 1.92
CA ARG A 365 -8.91 26.17 0.54
C ARG A 365 -7.61 25.38 0.46
N PHE A 366 -7.67 24.26 -0.26
CA PHE A 366 -6.61 23.26 -0.30
C PHE A 366 -5.96 23.24 -1.69
N LEU A 367 -4.73 23.76 -1.78
CA LEU A 367 -3.98 23.80 -3.04
C LEU A 367 -3.58 22.38 -3.47
N ASN A 368 -3.95 22.00 -4.69
CA ASN A 368 -3.79 20.63 -5.17
C ASN A 368 -4.34 19.59 -4.17
N GLY A 369 -5.41 19.93 -3.44
CA GLY A 369 -5.91 19.09 -2.36
C GLY A 369 -6.60 17.81 -2.83
N GLY A 370 -6.70 16.83 -1.95
CA GLY A 370 -7.53 15.64 -2.09
C GLY A 370 -7.71 14.94 -0.75
N LEU A 371 -8.72 14.07 -0.65
CA LEU A 371 -8.92 13.16 0.47
C LEU A 371 -7.78 12.15 0.51
N LEU A 372 -7.08 12.05 1.64
CA LEU A 372 -6.02 11.07 1.85
C LEU A 372 -6.60 9.66 1.72
N VAL A 373 -5.92 8.80 0.96
CA VAL A 373 -6.35 7.43 0.69
C VAL A 373 -5.77 6.48 1.75
N ASN A 374 -6.41 5.35 1.98
CA ASN A 374 -5.86 4.25 2.77
C ASN A 374 -5.08 3.32 1.83
N PRO A 375 -3.78 3.04 2.07
CA PRO A 375 -2.98 2.19 1.20
C PRO A 375 -3.54 0.76 1.10
N GLU A 376 -4.17 0.25 2.17
CA GLU A 376 -4.70 -1.11 2.25
C GLU A 376 -6.04 -1.30 1.51
N THR A 377 -6.80 -0.22 1.28
CA THR A 377 -8.14 -0.32 0.65
C THR A 377 -8.29 0.52 -0.61
N ALA A 378 -7.31 1.38 -0.89
CA ALA A 378 -7.35 2.40 -1.94
C ALA A 378 -8.57 3.34 -1.91
N LYS A 379 -9.26 3.42 -0.76
CA LYS A 379 -10.39 4.32 -0.50
C LYS A 379 -9.98 5.48 0.42
N PRO A 380 -10.70 6.61 0.40
CA PRO A 380 -10.48 7.69 1.35
C PRO A 380 -10.48 7.24 2.81
N LEU A 381 -9.56 7.80 3.59
CA LEU A 381 -9.54 7.64 5.04
C LEU A 381 -10.67 8.44 5.69
N ARG A 382 -11.48 7.74 6.47
CA ARG A 382 -12.52 8.31 7.33
C ARG A 382 -12.17 8.00 8.77
N LEU A 383 -12.33 8.99 9.64
CA LEU A 383 -12.19 8.82 11.08
C LEU A 383 -13.51 8.32 11.68
N ASP A 384 -13.49 7.85 12.92
CA ASP A 384 -14.67 7.26 13.58
C ASP A 384 -15.84 8.25 13.76
N ASP A 385 -15.53 9.54 13.88
CA ASP A 385 -16.54 10.62 13.90
C ASP A 385 -17.03 11.00 12.48
N GLY A 386 -16.50 10.32 11.47
CA GLY A 386 -16.71 10.53 10.04
C GLY A 386 -16.11 11.82 9.48
N SER A 387 -15.17 12.45 10.20
CA SER A 387 -14.29 13.47 9.64
C SER A 387 -13.36 12.87 8.58
N PHE A 388 -12.83 13.74 7.71
CA PHE A 388 -11.94 13.39 6.62
C PHE A 388 -10.55 13.98 6.83
N LEU A 389 -9.54 13.32 6.25
CA LEU A 389 -8.19 13.83 6.14
C LEU A 389 -7.96 14.37 4.73
N ILE A 390 -7.57 15.64 4.62
CA ILE A 390 -7.28 16.31 3.35
C ILE A 390 -5.77 16.52 3.25
N LEU A 391 -5.15 15.89 2.26
CA LEU A 391 -3.75 16.09 1.90
C LEU A 391 -3.65 17.15 0.80
N TYR A 392 -2.77 18.14 0.97
CA TYR A 392 -2.62 19.27 0.04
C TYR A 392 -1.21 19.87 0.09
N ARG A 393 -0.88 20.73 -0.87
CA ARG A 393 0.41 21.43 -0.91
C ARG A 393 0.31 22.80 -0.24
N ASN A 394 1.38 23.26 0.40
CA ASN A 394 1.47 24.64 0.89
C ASN A 394 1.68 25.66 -0.25
N GLU A 395 2.44 25.30 -1.29
CA GLU A 395 2.79 26.13 -2.44
C GLU A 395 2.90 25.33 -3.75
N LEU A 396 3.03 26.05 -4.87
CA LEU A 396 3.22 25.47 -6.20
C LEU A 396 4.70 25.18 -6.48
N GLY A 397 4.95 24.16 -7.29
CA GLY A 397 6.29 23.77 -7.73
C GLY A 397 6.90 22.63 -6.92
N GLY A 398 8.09 22.19 -7.32
CA GLY A 398 8.78 21.01 -6.74
C GLY A 398 9.33 21.20 -5.32
N GLU A 399 9.26 22.42 -4.77
CA GLU A 399 9.63 22.70 -3.38
C GLU A 399 8.41 22.65 -2.43
N GLY A 400 7.20 22.52 -2.99
CA GLY A 400 5.98 22.46 -2.19
C GLY A 400 6.00 21.30 -1.20
N ARG A 401 5.57 21.55 0.03
CA ARG A 401 5.50 20.58 1.12
C ARG A 401 4.08 20.10 1.34
N ASN A 402 3.96 18.90 1.87
CA ASN A 402 2.69 18.26 2.15
C ASN A 402 2.14 18.74 3.50
N LEU A 403 0.92 19.30 3.43
CA LEU A 403 0.09 19.63 4.58
C LEU A 403 -1.04 18.61 4.68
N LEU A 404 -1.43 18.26 5.90
CA LEU A 404 -2.58 17.41 6.19
C LEU A 404 -3.54 18.17 7.08
N SER A 405 -4.82 18.19 6.72
CA SER A 405 -5.88 18.80 7.53
C SER A 405 -6.94 17.79 7.89
N ARG A 406 -7.47 17.89 9.10
CA ARG A 406 -8.72 17.22 9.46
C ARG A 406 -9.89 18.16 9.26
N VAL A 407 -10.91 17.64 8.59
CA VAL A 407 -12.11 18.40 8.20
C VAL A 407 -13.36 17.62 8.58
N SER A 408 -14.34 18.27 9.19
CA SER A 408 -15.62 17.65 9.55
C SER A 408 -16.45 17.28 8.30
N LYS A 409 -17.53 16.52 8.49
CA LYS A 409 -18.47 16.16 7.40
C LYS A 409 -19.07 17.39 6.70
N GLU A 410 -19.22 18.49 7.43
CA GLU A 410 -19.73 19.79 6.96
C GLU A 410 -18.67 20.62 6.25
N GLY A 411 -17.41 20.18 6.25
CA GLY A 411 -16.31 20.92 5.61
C GLY A 411 -15.62 21.91 6.55
N LYS A 412 -15.85 21.84 7.87
CA LYS A 412 -15.18 22.72 8.84
C LYS A 412 -13.77 22.21 9.14
N LEU A 413 -12.77 23.09 9.02
CA LEU A 413 -11.38 22.79 9.37
C LEU A 413 -11.24 22.64 10.89
N GLN A 414 -10.64 21.54 11.34
CA GLN A 414 -10.41 21.26 12.76
C GLN A 414 -8.95 21.49 13.18
N TRP A 415 -8.00 21.00 12.38
CA TRP A 415 -6.56 21.24 12.57
C TRP A 415 -5.80 21.08 11.24
N THR A 416 -4.58 21.62 11.20
CA THR A 416 -3.61 21.43 10.11
C THR A 416 -2.27 20.99 10.69
N PHE A 417 -1.68 19.99 10.05
CA PHE A 417 -0.34 19.47 10.30
C PHE A 417 0.55 19.76 9.09
N ASP A 418 1.69 20.42 9.31
CA ASP A 418 2.75 20.57 8.30
C ASP A 418 3.78 19.46 8.49
N SER A 419 3.84 18.52 7.55
CA SER A 419 4.82 17.42 7.62
C SER A 419 6.25 17.90 7.42
N GLN A 420 6.45 19.10 6.86
CA GLN A 420 7.72 19.64 6.37
C GLN A 420 8.38 18.79 5.27
N LEU A 421 7.71 17.73 4.82
CA LEU A 421 8.19 16.82 3.78
C LEU A 421 7.65 17.25 2.42
N LYS A 422 8.50 17.16 1.40
CA LYS A 422 8.06 17.31 0.00
C LYS A 422 7.16 16.15 -0.40
N ASP A 423 7.61 14.92 -0.18
CA ASP A 423 6.85 13.72 -0.49
C ASP A 423 6.83 12.78 0.71
N TRP A 424 5.78 11.98 0.78
CA TRP A 424 5.66 10.92 1.77
C TRP A 424 6.09 9.62 1.12
N GLU A 425 7.03 8.94 1.76
CA GLU A 425 7.55 7.68 1.26
C GLU A 425 6.65 6.54 1.69
N TYR A 426 6.12 6.56 2.90
CA TYR A 426 5.16 5.55 3.36
C TYR A 426 4.28 6.13 4.45
N TYR A 427 3.10 5.55 4.66
CA TYR A 427 2.30 5.88 5.83
C TYR A 427 1.41 4.71 6.27
N ILE A 428 1.10 4.68 7.56
CA ILE A 428 0.20 3.69 8.18
C ILE A 428 -0.90 4.43 8.92
N PHE A 429 -2.14 3.99 8.70
CA PHE A 429 -3.30 4.46 9.43
C PHE A 429 -3.80 3.39 10.40
N THR A 430 -4.04 3.78 11.66
CA THR A 430 -4.50 2.89 12.74
C THR A 430 -5.90 3.20 13.25
N GLY A 431 -6.64 4.10 12.61
CA GLY A 431 -7.88 4.68 13.14
C GLY A 431 -7.61 5.98 13.89
N THR A 432 -6.77 5.92 14.92
CA THR A 432 -6.49 7.06 15.82
C THR A 432 -5.19 7.79 15.51
N GLN A 433 -4.22 7.10 14.89
CA GLN A 433 -2.91 7.68 14.56
C GLN A 433 -2.55 7.45 13.10
N LEU A 434 -1.74 8.37 12.57
CA LEU A 434 -1.10 8.28 11.27
C LEU A 434 0.41 8.32 11.46
N PHE A 435 1.08 7.29 10.97
CA PHE A 435 2.54 7.22 10.92
C PHE A 435 3.01 7.59 9.53
N ILE A 436 3.93 8.54 9.39
CA ILE A 436 4.41 8.99 8.09
C ILE A 436 5.92 8.83 8.04
N VAL A 437 6.41 8.13 7.03
CA VAL A 437 7.84 7.99 6.73
C VAL A 437 8.18 8.90 5.56
N GLY A 438 9.29 9.60 5.65
CA GLY A 438 9.74 10.46 4.56
C GLY A 438 11.20 10.86 4.63
N ARG A 439 11.55 11.77 3.72
CA ARG A 439 12.89 12.30 3.53
C ARG A 439 12.92 13.76 3.95
N ASP A 440 13.79 14.09 4.88
CA ASP A 440 14.07 15.46 5.30
C ASP A 440 15.54 15.61 5.62
N ASN A 441 16.39 15.38 4.61
CA ASN A 441 17.80 15.64 4.82
C ASN A 441 18.49 16.23 3.59
N LYS A 442 19.12 17.38 3.82
CA LYS A 442 20.05 18.03 2.88
C LYS A 442 21.48 17.50 3.06
N GLU A 443 21.75 16.78 4.15
CA GLU A 443 23.08 16.30 4.56
C GLU A 443 23.31 14.82 4.20
N LEU A 444 22.26 14.05 3.88
CA LEU A 444 22.42 12.67 3.39
C LEU A 444 22.96 12.68 1.97
N SER A 445 23.83 11.72 1.69
CA SER A 445 24.42 11.53 0.37
C SER A 445 23.45 10.91 -0.65
N GLY A 446 22.22 10.58 -0.26
CA GLY A 446 21.23 9.90 -1.10
C GLY A 446 19.77 10.16 -0.73
N ASP A 447 18.91 9.47 -1.48
CA ASP A 447 17.44 9.54 -1.46
C ASP A 447 16.81 8.64 -0.39
N ASP A 448 17.49 8.47 0.73
CA ASP A 448 17.09 7.56 1.78
C ASP A 448 16.08 8.20 2.75
N CYS A 449 15.14 7.41 3.27
CA CYS A 449 14.20 7.87 4.30
C CYS A 449 14.94 8.06 5.63
N ASN A 450 14.60 9.10 6.39
CA ASN A 450 15.22 9.36 7.69
C ASN A 450 14.26 9.90 8.74
N ILE A 451 13.01 10.20 8.37
CA ILE A 451 12.01 10.77 9.27
C ILE A 451 10.88 9.78 9.49
N LEU A 452 10.46 9.67 10.75
CA LEU A 452 9.17 9.12 11.16
C LEU A 452 8.37 10.20 11.89
N TRP A 453 7.17 10.49 11.42
CA TRP A 453 6.18 11.27 12.14
C TRP A 453 5.14 10.33 12.77
N CYS A 454 4.81 10.57 14.03
CA CYS A 454 3.70 9.95 14.74
C CYS A 454 2.64 11.02 15.00
N LEU A 455 1.56 11.03 14.20
CA LEU A 455 0.49 12.02 14.25
C LEU A 455 -0.75 11.45 14.94
N ASP A 456 -1.17 12.07 16.04
CA ASP A 456 -2.46 11.84 16.68
C ASP A 456 -3.57 12.56 15.88
N LEU A 457 -4.50 11.78 15.33
CA LEU A 457 -5.54 12.30 14.47
C LEU A 457 -6.67 12.98 15.25
N GLN A 458 -6.76 12.74 16.56
CA GLN A 458 -7.78 13.36 17.41
C GLN A 458 -7.54 14.87 17.54
N ASN A 459 -6.29 15.26 17.82
CA ASN A 459 -5.92 16.65 18.17
C ASN A 459 -4.91 17.28 17.20
N GLY A 460 -4.38 16.51 16.23
CA GLY A 460 -3.38 16.96 15.28
C GLY A 460 -1.95 17.03 15.84
N HIS A 461 -1.73 16.62 17.10
CA HIS A 461 -0.40 16.60 17.72
C HIS A 461 0.50 15.59 17.02
N ALA A 462 1.72 16.01 16.71
CA ALA A 462 2.66 15.19 15.96
C ALA A 462 4.04 15.21 16.61
N GLU A 463 4.66 14.03 16.66
CA GLU A 463 6.02 13.86 17.13
C GLU A 463 6.92 13.36 15.99
N LYS A 464 8.12 13.95 15.88
CA LYS A 464 9.09 13.62 14.84
C LYS A 464 10.28 12.88 15.44
N TYR A 465 10.63 11.76 14.84
CA TYR A 465 11.89 11.06 15.08
C TYR A 465 12.78 11.16 13.84
N ASP A 466 14.02 11.59 14.03
CA ASP A 466 15.05 11.68 13.00
C ASP A 466 16.06 10.55 13.20
N PHE A 467 16.01 9.53 12.34
CA PHE A 467 16.90 8.36 12.38
C PHE A 467 18.35 8.76 12.14
N PHE A 468 18.61 9.79 11.33
CA PHE A 468 19.97 10.26 11.05
C PHE A 468 20.62 10.81 12.32
N LYS A 469 19.87 11.60 13.11
CA LYS A 469 20.36 12.23 14.35
C LYS A 469 20.10 11.40 15.61
N GLU A 470 19.39 10.28 15.49
CA GLU A 470 18.89 9.45 16.59
C GLU A 470 18.19 10.25 17.70
N LYS A 471 17.41 11.25 17.34
CA LYS A 471 16.77 12.12 18.33
C LYS A 471 15.37 12.52 17.93
N LYS A 472 14.59 12.78 18.97
CA LYS A 472 13.29 13.42 18.86
C LYS A 472 13.45 14.90 18.49
N LEU A 473 12.57 15.36 17.62
CA LEU A 473 12.38 16.77 17.31
C LEU A 473 10.91 17.08 17.58
N SER A 474 10.62 18.00 18.50
CA SER A 474 9.25 18.44 18.73
C SER A 474 8.77 19.25 17.51
N GLY A 475 7.71 18.80 16.85
CA GLY A 475 7.05 19.57 15.81
C GLY A 475 6.28 20.75 16.42
N GLN A 476 6.44 21.95 15.87
CA GLN A 476 5.58 23.08 16.23
C GLN A 476 4.25 22.97 15.48
N LEU A 477 3.13 23.02 16.21
CA LEU A 477 1.79 23.18 15.64
C LEU A 477 1.51 24.66 15.38
N GLU A 478 1.03 24.98 14.18
CA GLU A 478 0.26 26.20 13.97
C GLU A 478 -1.19 25.94 14.41
N LYS A 479 -1.53 26.27 15.67
CA LYS A 479 -2.95 26.40 16.05
C LYS A 479 -3.49 27.68 15.40
N LYS A 480 -4.52 27.55 14.57
CA LYS A 480 -5.30 28.68 14.05
C LYS A 480 -6.58 28.87 14.85
#